data_AF-A0A2D8XCG8-F1
#
_entry.id   AF-A0A2D8XCG8-F1
#
_cell.length_a   1.000
_cell.length_b   1.000
_cell.length_c   1.000
_cell.angle_alpha   90.00
_cell.angle_beta   90.00
_cell.angle_gamma   90.00
#
_symmetry.space_group_name_H-M   'P 1'
#
loop_
_entity.id
_entity.type
_entity.pdbx_description
1 polymer ?
#
loop_
_entity_poly.entity_id
_entity_poly.type
_entity_poly.pdbx_seq_one_letter_code
_entity_poly.pdbx_strand_id
1 'polypeptide(L)'
;MAKTPAWTRKEGKNPKGGLNAKGRKSYKGGTLKAPVGKGTNPRRISFAARFAGMKGPMKDSKGRPTRKALALKKWGFGSEAAARNFANRHKKKK
;
A
#
# COMPACT_ATOMS: atom_id res chain seq x y z
N MET A 1 -30.55 -1.77 -6.97
CA MET A 1 -29.27 -1.03 -6.81
C MET A 1 -28.11 -1.97 -7.14
N ALA A 2 -27.28 -1.67 -8.14
CA ALA A 2 -26.12 -2.50 -8.47
C ALA A 2 -25.18 -2.60 -7.26
N LYS A 3 -24.79 -3.81 -6.84
CA LYS A 3 -23.86 -4.00 -5.73
C LYS A 3 -22.53 -3.31 -6.05
N THR A 4 -22.06 -2.42 -5.17
CA THR A 4 -20.75 -1.77 -5.31
C THR A 4 -19.63 -2.83 -5.44
N PRO A 5 -18.54 -2.58 -6.17
CA PRO A 5 -17.51 -3.59 -6.38
C PRO A 5 -16.78 -3.96 -5.07
N ALA A 6 -16.28 -5.20 -4.96
CA ALA A 6 -15.72 -5.72 -3.70
C ALA A 6 -14.53 -4.91 -3.16
N TRP A 7 -13.78 -4.20 -4.01
CA TRP A 7 -12.60 -3.41 -3.64
C TRP A 7 -12.91 -2.23 -2.72
N THR A 8 -14.14 -1.68 -2.78
CA THR A 8 -14.60 -0.62 -1.86
C THR A 8 -15.13 -1.20 -0.54
N ARG A 9 -15.65 -2.43 -0.58
CA ARG A 9 -16.27 -3.13 0.55
C ARG A 9 -15.24 -3.83 1.45
N LYS A 10 -15.66 -4.19 2.67
CA LYS A 10 -14.81 -4.90 3.65
C LYS A 10 -14.28 -6.23 3.08
N GLU A 11 -15.09 -6.93 2.29
CA GLU A 11 -14.72 -8.22 1.70
C GLU A 11 -13.55 -8.17 0.71
N GLY A 12 -13.24 -7.02 0.09
CA GLY A 12 -12.07 -6.86 -0.79
C GLY A 12 -10.80 -6.40 -0.06
N LYS A 13 -10.90 -6.05 1.22
CA LYS A 13 -9.79 -5.54 2.03
C LYS A 13 -9.09 -6.71 2.73
N ASN A 14 -7.76 -6.76 2.67
CA ASN A 14 -6.98 -7.73 3.43
C ASN A 14 -6.68 -7.17 4.83
N PRO A 15 -6.98 -7.88 5.93
CA PRO A 15 -6.67 -7.42 7.30
C PRO A 15 -5.16 -7.17 7.50
N LYS A 16 -4.29 -7.88 6.78
CA LYS A 16 -2.83 -7.71 6.82
C LYS A 16 -2.31 -6.54 5.95
N GLY A 17 -3.20 -5.73 5.36
CA GLY A 17 -2.85 -4.56 4.53
C GLY A 17 -3.18 -4.71 3.05
N GLY A 18 -3.58 -3.62 2.39
CA GLY A 18 -3.93 -3.59 0.96
C GLY A 18 -5.19 -4.38 0.58
N LEU A 19 -5.41 -4.57 -0.72
CA LEU A 19 -6.52 -5.37 -1.25
C LEU A 19 -6.17 -6.86 -1.31
N ASN A 20 -7.15 -7.71 -1.05
CA ASN A 20 -7.04 -9.16 -1.26
C ASN A 20 -7.30 -9.52 -2.74
N ALA A 21 -7.23 -10.81 -3.08
CA ALA A 21 -7.44 -11.27 -4.45
C ALA A 21 -8.83 -10.89 -5.00
N LYS A 22 -9.89 -11.05 -4.19
CA LYS A 22 -11.28 -10.68 -4.56
C LYS A 22 -11.40 -9.17 -4.82
N GLY A 23 -10.82 -8.35 -3.94
CA GLY A 23 -10.77 -6.90 -4.10
C GLY A 23 -10.07 -6.51 -5.40
N ARG A 24 -8.87 -7.03 -5.64
CA ARG A 24 -8.16 -6.78 -6.91
C ARG A 24 -8.94 -7.23 -8.14
N LYS A 25 -9.57 -8.42 -8.10
CA LYS A 25 -10.39 -8.96 -9.20
C LYS A 25 -11.66 -8.15 -9.47
N SER A 26 -12.24 -7.55 -8.44
CA SER A 26 -13.46 -6.74 -8.55
C SER A 26 -13.23 -5.33 -9.08
N TYR A 27 -11.98 -4.87 -9.15
CA TYR A 27 -11.64 -3.57 -9.72
C TYR A 27 -11.69 -3.68 -11.25
N LYS A 28 -12.58 -2.89 -11.87
CA LYS A 28 -12.82 -2.91 -13.32
C LYS A 28 -12.24 -1.69 -14.07
N GLY A 29 -11.69 -0.71 -13.34
CA GLY A 29 -11.03 0.46 -13.94
C GLY A 29 -9.58 0.21 -14.37
N GLY A 30 -9.20 -1.04 -14.64
CA GLY A 30 -7.83 -1.45 -15.02
C GLY A 30 -7.31 -2.66 -14.24
N THR A 31 -6.02 -3.00 -14.44
CA THR A 31 -5.40 -4.19 -13.85
C THR A 31 -4.63 -3.86 -12.57
N LEU A 32 -5.18 -4.22 -11.40
CA LEU A 32 -4.48 -4.08 -10.11
C LEU A 32 -3.50 -5.22 -9.88
N LYS A 33 -2.21 -4.90 -9.97
CA LYS A 33 -1.12 -5.83 -9.66
C LYS A 33 -0.93 -5.99 -8.14
N ALA A 34 -0.39 -7.15 -7.74
CA ALA A 34 -0.03 -7.41 -6.35
C ALA A 34 1.09 -6.47 -5.86
N PRO A 35 1.14 -6.18 -4.55
CA PRO A 35 2.23 -5.40 -3.94
C PRO A 35 3.57 -6.12 -4.10
N VAL A 36 4.64 -5.34 -4.25
CA VAL A 36 6.01 -5.85 -4.40
C VAL A 36 6.74 -5.62 -3.09
N GLY A 37 7.11 -6.70 -2.40
CA GLY A 37 7.72 -6.62 -1.06
C GLY A 37 9.24 -6.55 -1.03
N LYS A 38 9.94 -6.81 -2.14
CA LYS A 38 11.41 -6.91 -2.21
C LYS A 38 11.97 -6.28 -3.48
N GLY A 39 13.28 -6.02 -3.48
CA GLY A 39 14.03 -5.50 -4.63
C GLY A 39 13.75 -4.02 -4.95
N THR A 40 14.30 -3.56 -6.08
CA THR A 40 14.26 -2.17 -6.55
C THR A 40 13.22 -1.95 -7.66
N ASN A 41 12.13 -2.72 -7.63
CA ASN A 41 11.08 -2.60 -8.64
C ASN A 41 10.55 -1.15 -8.72
N PRO A 42 10.43 -0.55 -9.93
CA PRO A 42 9.91 0.81 -10.09
C PRO A 42 8.57 1.06 -9.39
N ARG A 43 7.67 0.07 -9.35
CA ARG A 43 6.39 0.18 -8.62
C ARG A 43 6.58 0.31 -7.12
N ARG A 44 7.58 -0.38 -6.57
CA ARG A 44 7.92 -0.30 -5.13
C ARG A 44 8.53 1.07 -4.80
N ILE A 45 9.39 1.60 -5.66
CA ILE A 45 9.98 2.94 -5.51
C ILE A 45 8.88 4.00 -5.57
N SER A 46 8.00 3.96 -6.57
CA SER A 46 6.87 4.88 -6.70
C SER A 46 5.89 4.77 -5.53
N PHE A 47 5.58 3.57 -5.06
CA PHE A 47 4.77 3.37 -3.87
C PHE A 47 5.41 4.00 -2.64
N ALA A 48 6.70 3.73 -2.42
CA ALA A 48 7.45 4.25 -1.28
C ALA A 48 7.48 5.79 -1.29
N ALA A 49 7.73 6.42 -2.44
CA ALA A 49 7.72 7.87 -2.59
C ALA A 49 6.37 8.49 -2.22
N ARG A 50 5.26 7.91 -2.72
CA ARG A 50 3.90 8.41 -2.46
C ARG A 50 3.49 8.21 -1.00
N PHE A 51 3.69 7.01 -0.46
CA PHE A 51 3.23 6.66 0.89
C PHE A 51 4.11 7.23 1.99
N ALA A 52 5.38 7.50 1.72
CA ALA A 52 6.25 8.20 2.66
C ALA A 52 5.88 9.68 2.84
N GLY A 53 5.27 10.32 1.84
CA GLY A 53 4.84 11.72 1.94
C GLY A 53 3.43 11.92 2.53
N MET A 54 2.66 10.83 2.69
CA MET A 54 1.29 10.92 3.21
C MET A 54 1.29 11.35 4.67
N LYS A 55 0.46 12.32 5.04
CA LYS A 55 0.18 12.64 6.44
C LYS A 55 -0.66 11.53 7.07
N GLY A 56 -0.39 11.17 8.31
CA GLY A 56 -1.22 10.23 9.09
C GLY A 56 -0.41 9.25 9.93
N PRO A 57 -0.92 8.84 11.10
CA PRO A 57 -0.14 8.07 12.06
C PRO A 57 0.05 6.61 11.63
N MET A 58 1.18 6.04 12.05
CA MET A 58 1.51 4.62 11.82
C MET A 58 0.84 3.69 12.84
N LYS A 59 0.45 4.22 14.00
CA LYS A 59 -0.28 3.50 15.05
C LYS A 59 -1.61 4.21 15.34
N ASP A 60 -2.63 3.45 15.68
CA ASP A 60 -3.89 4.00 16.19
C ASP A 60 -3.75 4.40 17.68
N SER A 61 -4.81 4.97 18.26
CA SER A 61 -4.85 5.35 19.68
C SER A 61 -4.67 4.17 20.65
N LYS A 62 -4.80 2.94 20.17
CA LYS A 62 -4.60 1.69 20.94
C LYS A 62 -3.25 1.04 20.65
N GLY A 63 -2.33 1.74 19.96
CA GLY A 63 -1.00 1.24 19.61
C GLY A 63 -0.95 0.24 18.45
N ARG A 64 -2.09 -0.08 17.82
CA ARG A 64 -2.17 -1.06 16.72
C ARG A 64 -1.77 -0.42 15.39
N PRO A 65 -1.16 -1.17 14.46
CA PRO A 65 -0.76 -0.63 13.17
C PRO A 65 -1.97 -0.16 12.36
N THR A 66 -1.91 1.07 11.87
CA THR A 66 -2.97 1.61 11.01
C THR A 66 -3.01 0.92 9.66
N ARG A 67 -4.08 1.18 8.88
CA ARG A 67 -4.19 0.71 7.49
C ARG A 67 -2.97 1.10 6.65
N LYS A 68 -2.44 2.31 6.87
CA LYS A 68 -1.24 2.84 6.24
C LYS A 68 -0.01 2.01 6.62
N ALA A 69 0.19 1.75 7.91
CA ALA A 69 1.29 0.93 8.39
C ALA A 69 1.25 -0.51 7.85
N LEU A 70 0.07 -1.11 7.81
CA LEU A 70 -0.12 -2.45 7.23
C LEU A 70 0.16 -2.46 5.72
N ALA A 71 -0.23 -1.40 5.00
CA ALA A 71 0.10 -1.25 3.59
C ALA A 71 1.61 -1.14 3.39
N LEU A 72 2.29 -0.25 4.13
CA LEU A 72 3.75 -0.11 4.09
C LEU A 72 4.45 -1.45 4.37
N LYS A 73 4.01 -2.17 5.39
CA LYS A 73 4.52 -3.51 5.73
C LYS A 73 4.37 -4.50 4.57
N LYS A 74 3.25 -4.47 3.84
CA LYS A 74 3.03 -5.32 2.66
C LYS A 74 3.92 -4.99 1.47
N TRP A 75 4.41 -3.76 1.39
CA TRP A 75 5.39 -3.33 0.40
C TRP A 75 6.85 -3.43 0.89
N GLY A 76 7.05 -4.03 2.08
CA GLY A 76 8.38 -4.27 2.65
C GLY A 76 8.99 -3.07 3.36
N PHE A 77 8.16 -2.19 3.94
CA PHE A 77 8.62 -1.03 4.71
C PHE A 77 8.08 -1.09 6.15
N GLY A 78 8.98 -0.94 7.12
CA GLY A 78 8.63 -0.90 8.55
C GLY A 78 8.19 0.47 9.05
N SER A 79 8.60 1.55 8.36
CA SER A 79 8.31 2.93 8.74
C SER A 79 8.21 3.84 7.52
N GLU A 80 7.62 5.02 7.70
CA GLU A 80 7.60 6.07 6.66
C GLU A 80 9.00 6.56 6.34
N ALA A 81 9.86 6.69 7.35
CA ALA A 81 11.26 7.06 7.16
C ALA A 81 12.01 6.03 6.29
N ALA A 82 11.80 4.73 6.55
CA ALA A 82 12.41 3.67 5.73
C ALA A 82 11.91 3.72 4.28
N ALA A 83 10.61 3.95 4.06
CA ALA A 83 10.05 4.13 2.73
C ALA A 83 10.61 5.38 2.03
N ARG A 84 10.74 6.50 2.76
CA ARG A 84 11.30 7.76 2.24
C ARG A 84 12.76 7.59 1.82
N ASN A 85 13.57 6.98 2.66
CA ASN A 85 14.99 6.75 2.40
C ASN A 85 15.18 5.81 1.21
N PHE A 86 14.40 4.73 1.14
CA PHE A 86 14.41 3.83 0.00
C PHE A 86 14.02 4.55 -1.30
N ALA A 87 12.94 5.34 -1.27
CA ALA A 87 12.52 6.11 -2.43
C ALA A 87 13.59 7.11 -2.87
N ASN A 88 14.20 7.83 -1.94
CA ASN A 88 15.26 8.80 -2.24
C ASN A 88 16.52 8.15 -2.80
N ARG A 89 16.89 6.96 -2.34
CA ARG A 89 18.05 6.21 -2.83
C ARG A 89 17.85 5.67 -4.24
N HIS A 90 16.63 5.26 -4.59
CA HIS A 90 16.36 4.53 -5.84
C HIS A 90 15.51 5.30 -6.86
N LYS A 91 15.00 6.49 -6.52
CA LYS A 91 14.32 7.34 -7.51
C LYS A 91 15.30 7.71 -8.61
N LYS A 92 14.85 7.66 -9.86
CA LYS A 92 15.62 8.21 -10.97
C LYS A 92 15.80 9.71 -10.72
N LYS A 93 17.04 10.18 -10.70
CA LYS A 93 17.33 11.61 -10.81
C LYS A 93 16.91 12.02 -12.22
N LYS A 94 16.15 13.10 -12.31
CA LYS A 94 15.76 13.69 -13.58
C LYS A 94 16.84 14.67 -14.01
#